data_AF-A0A0M9E1T5-F1
#
_entry.id   AF-A0A0M9E1T5-F1
#
_cell.length_a   1.000
_cell.length_b   1.000
_cell.length_c   1.000
_cell.angle_alpha   90.00
_cell.angle_beta   90.00
_cell.angle_gamma   90.00
#
_symmetry.space_group_name_H-M   'P 1'
#
loop_
_entity.id
_entity.type
_entity.pdbx_description
1 polymer ?
#
loop_
_entity_poly.entity_id
_entity_poly.type
_entity_poly.pdbx_seq_one_letter_code
_entity_poly.pdbx_strand_id
1 'polypeptide(L)' 'MEKKDITRNSKQQVSKRKYEPPKIVSYSEKEILEHIGPAKTCSPQPCSINP' A
#
# COMPACT_ATOMS: atom_id res chain seq x y z
N MET A 1 -35.38 -26.46 -34.16
CA MET A 1 -33.91 -26.65 -34.13
C MET A 1 -33.29 -25.40 -33.52
N GLU A 2 -32.73 -25.61 -32.35
CA GLU A 2 -32.09 -24.65 -31.46
C GLU A 2 -30.77 -24.14 -32.08
N LYS A 3 -30.54 -22.83 -32.12
CA LYS A 3 -29.20 -22.26 -32.33
C LYS A 3 -28.87 -21.36 -31.15
N LYS A 4 -28.12 -21.94 -30.21
CA LYS A 4 -27.47 -21.25 -29.09
C LYS A 4 -26.16 -20.66 -29.61
N ASP A 5 -26.10 -19.34 -29.75
CA ASP A 5 -24.85 -18.65 -30.04
C ASP A 5 -24.38 -17.89 -28.78
N ILE A 6 -23.74 -18.69 -27.94
CA ILE A 6 -22.43 -18.47 -27.29
C ILE A 6 -22.15 -17.04 -26.83
N THR A 7 -22.27 -16.89 -25.52
CA THR A 7 -21.80 -15.84 -24.60
C THR A 7 -20.50 -15.17 -25.05
N ARG A 8 -20.56 -13.85 -25.35
CA ARG A 8 -19.37 -13.00 -25.50
C ARG A 8 -18.66 -12.91 -24.15
N ASN A 9 -17.56 -13.65 -24.04
CA ASN A 9 -16.71 -13.70 -22.87
C ASN A 9 -16.07 -12.32 -22.62
N SER A 10 -16.53 -11.63 -21.58
CA SER A 10 -15.99 -10.34 -21.14
C SER A 10 -14.57 -10.57 -20.63
N LYS A 11 -13.57 -10.31 -21.49
CA LYS A 11 -12.19 -10.14 -21.03
C LYS A 11 -12.14 -8.83 -20.25
N GLN A 12 -12.41 -8.90 -18.94
CA GLN A 12 -12.01 -7.87 -18.00
C GLN A 12 -10.48 -7.78 -18.08
N GLN A 13 -9.97 -6.85 -18.89
CA GLN A 13 -8.59 -6.42 -18.84
C GLN A 13 -8.38 -5.85 -17.44
N VAL A 14 -7.88 -6.66 -16.52
CA VAL A 14 -7.29 -6.17 -15.27
C VAL A 14 -6.04 -5.43 -15.70
N SER A 15 -6.18 -4.13 -15.94
CA SER A 15 -5.03 -3.26 -16.19
C SER A 15 -4.14 -3.41 -14.97
N LYS A 16 -2.93 -3.95 -15.17
CA LYS A 16 -1.92 -3.99 -14.11
C LYS A 16 -1.75 -2.54 -13.66
N ARG A 17 -2.13 -2.23 -12.41
CA ARG A 17 -1.99 -0.88 -11.85
C ARG A 17 -0.53 -0.50 -12.03
N LYS A 18 -0.28 0.59 -12.77
CA LYS A 18 1.09 1.11 -12.92
C LYS A 18 1.55 1.54 -11.54
N TYR A 19 2.80 1.22 -11.20
CA TYR A 19 3.42 1.74 -9.99
C TYR A 19 3.46 3.27 -10.10
N GLU A 20 2.86 3.95 -9.13
CA GLU A 20 3.02 5.39 -8.97
C GLU A 20 4.05 5.63 -7.85
N PRO A 21 5.08 6.43 -8.10
CA PRO A 21 6.04 6.76 -7.05
C PRO A 21 5.36 7.52 -5.91
N PRO A 22 5.85 7.39 -4.67
CA PRO A 22 5.29 8.11 -3.53
C PRO A 22 5.50 9.61 -3.70
N LYS A 23 4.51 10.39 -3.26
CA LYS A 23 4.64 11.84 -3.14
C LYS A 23 5.25 12.17 -1.79
N ILE A 24 6.22 13.08 -1.77
CA ILE A 24 6.78 13.61 -0.53
C ILE A 24 5.82 14.67 0.00
N VAL A 25 5.42 14.54 1.26
CA VAL A 25 4.61 15.54 1.96
C VAL A 25 5.48 16.16 3.05
N SER A 26 5.54 17.49 3.07
CA SER A 26 6.27 18.24 4.09
C SER A 26 5.31 18.70 5.17
N TYR A 27 5.73 18.56 6.42
CA TYR A 27 4.97 18.96 7.59
C TYR A 27 5.80 19.93 8.43
N SER A 28 5.11 20.81 9.14
CA SER A 28 5.71 21.58 10.22
C SER A 28 6.03 20.67 11.42
N GLU A 29 6.91 21.13 12.30
CA GLU A 29 7.28 20.39 13.51
C GLU A 29 6.06 20.02 14.38
N LYS A 30 5.10 20.94 14.51
CA LYS A 30 3.87 20.72 15.28
C LYS A 30 3.03 19.60 14.67
N GLU A 31 2.85 19.64 13.36
CA GLU A 31 2.10 18.59 12.64
C GLU A 31 2.80 17.24 12.75
N ILE A 32 4.14 17.18 12.67
CA ILE A 32 4.89 15.94 12.85
C ILE A 32 4.62 15.33 14.24
N LEU A 33 4.67 16.15 15.29
CA LEU A 33 4.42 15.70 16.66
C LEU A 33 2.98 15.21 16.86
N GLU A 34 2.00 15.87 16.25
CA GLU A 34 0.59 15.42 16.31
C GLU A 34 0.38 14.09 15.58
N HIS A 35 1.03 13.90 14.42
CA HIS A 35 0.83 12.71 13.59
C HIS A 35 1.62 11.49 14.08
N ILE A 36 2.85 11.69 14.55
CA ILE A 36 3.81 10.60 14.81
C ILE A 36 4.15 10.50 16.31
N GLY A 37 3.94 11.57 17.07
CA GLY A 37 4.38 11.67 18.46
C GLY A 37 5.87 11.99 18.58
N PRO A 38 6.40 12.04 19.83
CA PRO A 38 7.82 12.21 20.04
C PRO A 38 8.60 11.03 19.46
N ALA A 39 9.83 11.31 18.97
CA ALA A 39 10.71 10.28 18.46
C ALA A 39 10.92 9.19 19.51
N LYS A 40 10.45 7.97 19.20
CA LYS A 40 10.75 6.80 20.02
C LYS A 40 12.17 6.39 19.68
N THR A 41 13.08 6.57 20.63
CA THR A 41 14.36 5.89 20.55
C THR A 41 14.10 4.40 20.66
N CYS A 42 14.74 3.59 19.81
CA CYS A 42 14.75 2.16 20.04
C CYS A 42 15.34 1.94 21.44
N SER A 43 14.67 1.11 22.25
CA SER A 43 15.32 0.57 23.45
C SER A 43 16.63 -0.07 22.99
N PRO A 44 17.77 0.14 23.67
CA PRO A 44 19.04 -0.49 23.31
C PRO A 44 19.01 -2.01 23.49
N GLN A 45 17.86 -2.59 23.87
CA GLN A 45 17.71 -4.03 23.93
C GLN A 45 17.88 -4.62 22.53
N PRO A 46 18.86 -5.54 22.35
CA PRO A 46 19.00 -6.26 21.10
C PRO A 46 17.67 -6.99 20.82
N CYS A 47 17.21 -6.94 19.57
CA CYS A 47 16.07 -7.75 19.16
C CYS A 47 16.37 -9.22 19.49
N SER A 48 15.46 -9.89 20.21
CA SER A 48 15.58 -11.33 20.45
C SER A 48 15.57 -12.05 19.10
N ILE A 49 16.73 -12.58 18.69
CA ILE A 49 16.82 -13.47 17.54
C ILE A 49 16.25 -14.81 18.03
N ASN A 50 14.98 -15.09 17.73
CA ASN A 50 14.46 -16.45 17.87
C ASN A 50 15.07 -17.28 16.72
N PRO A 51 15.84 -18.34 17.02
CA PRO A 51 16.43 -19.22 16.00
C PRO A 51 15.37 -20.06 15.28
#